data_AF-A0A1B1UCB7-F1
#
_entry.id   AF-A0A1B1UCB7-F1
#
_cell.length_a   1.000
_cell.length_b   1.000
_cell.length_c   1.000
_cell.angle_alpha   90.00
_cell.angle_beta   90.00
_cell.angle_gamma   90.00
#
_symmetry.space_group_name_H-M   'P 1'
#
loop_
_entity.id
_entity.type
_entity.pdbx_description
1 polymer ?
#
loop_
_entity_poly.entity_id
_entity_poly.type
_entity_poly.pdbx_seq_one_letter_code
_entity_poly.pdbx_strand_id
1 'polypeptide(L)'
;MACALAGCVTYASPIIEPPPPYAVLPVDESMSCNGIAASFRYSARRAARLEYWLAVGPLAGYGYERYPLDAPKQLIDERRRLDALSDLQRYKGCTVMEPGPAVVEERLKLEGSVRPPPPPPPVVLNSKG
;
A
#
# COMPACT_ATOMS: atom_id res chain seq x y z
N MET A 1 25.54 62.70 23.21
CA MET A 1 24.91 61.61 23.98
C MET A 1 24.29 60.67 22.95
N ALA A 2 25.04 59.63 22.56
CA ALA A 2 24.69 58.74 21.44
C ALA A 2 24.66 57.31 21.95
N CYS A 3 23.57 56.62 21.61
CA CYS A 3 23.18 55.30 22.09
C CYS A 3 24.19 54.19 21.75
N ALA A 4 24.36 53.27 22.71
CA ALA A 4 25.10 52.04 22.56
C ALA A 4 24.41 51.12 21.53
N LEU A 5 25.11 50.77 20.46
CA LEU A 5 24.75 49.65 19.58
C LEU A 5 25.37 48.37 20.18
N ALA A 6 24.63 47.73 21.08
CA ALA A 6 24.90 46.35 21.47
C ALA A 6 24.67 45.46 20.25
N GLY A 7 25.72 44.77 19.81
CA GLY A 7 25.70 43.87 18.66
C GLY A 7 24.63 42.80 18.79
N CYS A 8 23.88 42.59 17.71
CA CYS A 8 22.88 41.54 17.58
C CYS A 8 23.53 40.17 17.79
N VAL A 9 23.10 39.45 18.82
CA VAL A 9 23.29 38.01 18.93
C VAL A 9 22.55 37.38 17.75
N THR A 10 23.29 36.83 16.79
CA THR A 10 22.75 35.92 15.79
C THR A 10 22.31 34.65 16.54
N TYR A 11 21.03 34.61 16.92
CA TYR A 11 20.38 33.33 17.19
C TYR A 11 20.47 32.54 15.89
N ALA A 12 21.36 31.54 15.87
CA ALA A 12 21.32 30.50 14.87
C ALA A 12 19.92 29.88 14.95
N SER A 13 19.09 30.12 13.94
CA SER A 13 17.85 29.39 13.79
C SER A 13 18.17 27.90 13.90
N PRO A 14 17.54 27.13 14.81
CA PRO A 14 17.61 25.69 14.69
C PRO A 14 17.13 25.35 13.29
N ILE A 15 17.87 24.48 12.61
CA ILE A 15 17.48 23.88 11.35
C ILE A 15 16.07 23.31 11.60
N ILE A 16 15.05 24.00 11.10
CA ILE A 16 13.68 23.49 11.11
C ILE A 16 13.73 22.35 10.11
N GLU A 17 13.91 21.14 10.64
CA GLU A 17 13.66 19.91 9.89
C GLU A 17 12.30 20.08 9.22
N PRO A 18 12.19 19.89 7.90
CA PRO A 18 10.89 19.98 7.25
C PRO A 18 9.94 19.08 8.00
N PRO A 19 8.72 19.55 8.35
CA PRO A 19 7.77 18.72 9.06
C PRO A 19 7.63 17.41 8.27
N PRO A 20 7.59 16.25 8.97
CA PRO A 20 7.47 14.98 8.29
C PRO A 20 6.28 15.05 7.32
N PRO A 21 6.39 14.46 6.12
CA PRO A 21 5.37 14.58 5.07
C PRO A 21 3.99 14.05 5.48
N TYR A 22 3.88 13.43 6.66
CA TYR A 22 2.66 13.01 7.31
C TYR A 22 2.67 13.38 8.80
N ALA A 23 1.50 13.71 9.34
CA ALA A 23 1.32 13.92 10.78
C ALA A 23 1.45 12.56 11.48
N VAL A 24 2.54 12.37 12.24
CA VAL A 24 2.75 11.18 13.06
C VAL A 24 1.66 11.14 14.12
N LEU A 25 0.83 10.10 14.11
CA LEU A 25 -0.18 9.89 15.14
C LEU A 25 0.42 9.09 16.31
N PRO A 26 -0.13 9.19 17.53
CA PRO A 26 0.35 8.40 18.68
C PRO A 26 0.35 6.88 18.42
N VAL A 27 -0.59 6.41 17.57
CA VAL A 27 -0.63 5.01 17.14
C VAL A 27 0.61 4.64 16.31
N ASP A 28 1.07 5.55 15.45
CA ASP A 28 2.22 5.34 14.59
C ASP A 28 3.49 5.22 15.41
N GLU A 29 3.64 5.98 16.49
CA GLU A 29 4.77 5.90 17.42
C GLU A 29 4.87 4.53 18.08
N SER A 30 3.73 3.94 18.46
CA SER A 30 3.67 2.63 19.11
C SER A 30 3.83 1.43 18.15
N MET A 31 3.66 1.63 16.83
CA MET A 31 3.75 0.54 15.86
C MET A 31 5.19 0.03 15.68
N SER A 32 5.38 -1.30 15.76
CA SER A 32 6.65 -1.94 15.41
C SER A 32 6.85 -2.01 13.89
N CYS A 33 8.09 -2.12 13.41
CA CYS A 33 8.38 -2.32 11.98
C CYS A 33 7.63 -3.52 11.38
N ASN A 34 7.48 -4.61 12.15
CA ASN A 34 6.69 -5.77 11.74
C ASN A 34 5.20 -5.43 11.59
N GLY A 35 4.64 -4.64 12.51
CA GLY A 35 3.27 -4.14 12.42
C GLY A 35 3.06 -3.29 11.17
N ILE A 36 4.00 -2.38 10.88
CA ILE A 36 3.92 -1.50 9.71
C ILE A 36 4.01 -2.31 8.42
N ALA A 37 4.94 -3.26 8.34
CA ALA A 37 5.06 -4.16 7.18
C ALA A 37 3.80 -5.04 6.99
N ALA A 38 3.18 -5.51 8.07
CA ALA A 38 1.93 -6.26 8.00
C ALA A 38 0.78 -5.40 7.48
N SER A 39 0.61 -4.18 8.02
CA SER A 39 -0.40 -3.22 7.54
C SER A 39 -0.18 -2.82 6.08
N PHE A 40 1.07 -2.67 5.66
CA PHE A 40 1.42 -2.38 4.27
C PHE A 40 0.98 -3.52 3.34
N ARG A 41 1.35 -4.77 3.66
CA ARG A 41 0.97 -5.95 2.85
C ARG A 41 -0.55 -6.13 2.79
N TYR A 42 -1.26 -5.85 3.88
CA TYR A 42 -2.72 -5.89 3.89
C TYR A 42 -3.32 -4.85 2.93
N SER A 43 -2.82 -3.61 2.99
CA SER A 43 -3.27 -2.52 2.13
C SER A 43 -2.94 -2.79 0.66
N ALA A 44 -1.75 -3.36 0.37
CA ALA A 44 -1.34 -3.74 -0.98
C ALA A 44 -2.25 -4.80 -1.59
N ARG A 45 -2.62 -5.83 -0.81
CA ARG A 45 -3.61 -6.84 -1.22
C ARG A 45 -4.98 -6.24 -1.52
N ARG A 46 -5.42 -5.30 -0.69
CA ARG A 46 -6.71 -4.62 -0.87
C ARG A 46 -6.71 -3.75 -2.11
N ALA A 47 -5.66 -2.98 -2.35
CA ALA A 47 -5.46 -2.18 -3.55
C ALA A 47 -5.41 -3.07 -4.82
N ALA A 48 -4.60 -4.13 -4.81
CA ALA A 48 -4.49 -5.08 -5.92
C ALA A 48 -5.83 -5.73 -6.26
N ARG A 49 -6.59 -6.09 -5.23
CA ARG A 49 -7.96 -6.58 -5.38
C ARG A 49 -8.82 -5.52 -6.08
N LEU A 50 -8.92 -4.32 -5.53
CA LEU A 50 -9.71 -3.23 -6.11
C LEU A 50 -9.33 -2.94 -7.58
N GLU A 51 -8.04 -2.91 -7.91
CA GLU A 51 -7.57 -2.75 -9.29
C GLU A 51 -8.03 -3.88 -10.22
N TYR A 52 -7.90 -5.13 -9.78
CA TYR A 52 -8.32 -6.28 -10.55
C TYR A 52 -9.83 -6.24 -10.83
N TRP A 53 -10.66 -5.96 -9.82
CA TRP A 53 -12.11 -5.88 -10.01
C TRP A 53 -12.54 -4.68 -10.84
N LEU A 54 -11.87 -3.53 -10.72
CA LEU A 54 -12.12 -2.38 -11.59
C LEU A 54 -11.77 -2.69 -13.06
N ALA A 55 -10.78 -3.55 -13.30
CA ALA A 55 -10.39 -3.96 -14.65
C ALA A 55 -11.29 -5.06 -15.25
N VAL A 56 -11.68 -6.06 -14.46
CA VAL A 56 -12.44 -7.24 -14.92
C VAL A 56 -13.95 -7.04 -14.82
N GLY A 57 -14.40 -6.12 -13.95
CA GLY A 57 -15.79 -5.98 -13.56
C GLY A 57 -16.21 -6.97 -12.46
N PRO A 58 -17.49 -6.97 -12.05
CA PRO A 58 -18.00 -7.94 -11.07
C PRO A 58 -17.88 -9.37 -11.61
N LEU A 59 -17.22 -10.27 -10.86
CA LEU A 59 -17.16 -11.70 -11.18
C LEU A 59 -18.57 -12.27 -11.33
N ALA A 60 -18.81 -13.02 -12.41
CA ALA A 60 -20.08 -13.69 -12.63
C ALA A 60 -20.45 -14.57 -11.42
N GLY A 61 -21.63 -14.35 -10.85
CA GLY A 61 -22.14 -15.06 -9.66
C GLY A 61 -21.84 -14.40 -8.31
N TYR A 62 -20.99 -13.36 -8.26
CA TYR A 62 -20.85 -12.50 -7.09
C TYR A 62 -21.53 -11.16 -7.39
N GLY A 63 -22.66 -10.90 -6.75
CA GLY A 63 -23.41 -9.66 -6.94
C GLY A 63 -22.62 -8.41 -6.56
N TYR A 64 -23.25 -7.23 -6.78
CA TYR A 64 -22.69 -5.93 -6.39
C TYR A 64 -22.38 -5.80 -4.89
N GLU A 65 -22.82 -6.73 -4.04
CA GLU A 65 -22.53 -6.73 -2.60
C GLU A 65 -21.03 -6.82 -2.27
N ARG A 66 -20.20 -7.40 -3.14
CA ARG A 66 -18.73 -7.39 -3.01
C ARG A 66 -18.03 -6.32 -3.85
N TYR A 67 -18.78 -5.61 -4.69
CA TYR A 67 -18.29 -4.52 -5.50
C TYR A 67 -18.70 -3.21 -4.83
N PRO A 68 -17.85 -2.60 -3.97
CA PRO A 68 -18.21 -1.33 -3.40
C PRO A 68 -18.44 -0.33 -4.54
N LEU A 69 -19.61 0.31 -4.58
CA LEU A 69 -19.88 1.40 -5.54
C LEU A 69 -18.78 2.48 -5.48
N ASP A 70 -18.17 2.62 -4.30
CA ASP A 70 -17.04 3.51 -4.03
C ASP A 70 -15.67 2.90 -4.35
N ALA A 71 -15.56 1.79 -5.08
CA ALA A 71 -14.29 1.11 -5.39
C ALA A 71 -13.19 2.06 -5.92
N PRO A 72 -13.47 3.01 -6.85
CA PRO A 72 -12.46 3.97 -7.29
C PRO A 72 -11.93 4.86 -6.16
N LYS A 73 -12.82 5.34 -5.28
CA LYS A 73 -12.45 6.15 -4.12
C LYS A 73 -11.63 5.33 -3.12
N GLN A 74 -12.07 4.11 -2.84
CA GLN A 74 -11.36 3.20 -1.94
C GLN A 74 -9.97 2.84 -2.47
N LEU A 75 -9.79 2.73 -3.79
CA LEU A 75 -8.47 2.51 -4.38
C LEU A 75 -7.54 3.70 -4.16
N ILE A 76 -8.04 4.93 -4.33
CA ILE A 76 -7.27 6.15 -4.05
C ILE A 76 -6.89 6.21 -2.57
N ASP A 77 -7.82 5.91 -1.67
CA ASP A 77 -7.59 5.90 -0.23
C ASP A 77 -6.55 4.84 0.18
N GLU A 78 -6.59 3.64 -0.42
CA GLU A 78 -5.59 2.59 -0.19
C GLU A 78 -4.20 2.97 -0.72
N ARG A 79 -4.11 3.63 -1.88
CA ARG A 79 -2.83 4.12 -2.40
C ARG A 79 -2.22 5.16 -1.47
N ARG A 80 -3.02 6.13 -1.01
CA ARG A 80 -2.58 7.11 -0.01
C ARG A 80 -2.12 6.46 1.29
N ARG A 81 -2.82 5.40 1.74
CA ARG A 81 -2.41 4.62 2.91
C ARG A 81 -1.07 3.92 2.69
N LEU A 82 -0.83 3.34 1.52
CA LEU A 82 0.45 2.73 1.18
C LEU A 82 1.60 3.74 1.19
N ASP A 83 1.38 4.92 0.62
CA ASP A 83 2.36 6.01 0.64
C ASP A 83 2.69 6.40 2.09
N ALA A 84 1.67 6.64 2.92
CA ALA A 84 1.84 6.97 4.33
C ALA A 84 2.58 5.87 5.12
N LEU A 85 2.27 4.60 4.87
CA LEU A 85 2.98 3.49 5.52
C LEU A 85 4.42 3.37 5.05
N SER A 86 4.72 3.66 3.78
CA SER A 86 6.08 3.67 3.26
C SER A 86 6.90 4.80 3.86
N ASP A 87 6.30 5.98 4.05
CA ASP A 87 6.94 7.10 4.73
C ASP A 87 7.17 6.81 6.22
N LEU A 88 6.21 6.12 6.88
CA LEU A 88 6.39 5.66 8.25
C LEU A 88 7.52 4.64 8.39
N GLN A 89 7.71 3.75 7.40
CA GLN A 89 8.87 2.86 7.36
C GLN A 89 10.17 3.64 7.26
N ARG A 90 10.24 4.67 6.39
CA ARG A 90 11.42 5.54 6.23
C ARG A 90 11.74 6.27 7.53
N TYR A 91 10.73 6.90 8.13
CA TYR A 91 10.88 7.67 9.37
C TYR A 91 11.39 6.81 10.54
N LYS A 92 10.88 5.58 10.66
CA LYS A 92 11.30 4.65 11.72
C LYS A 92 12.56 3.85 11.42
N GLY A 93 13.17 4.01 10.24
CA GLY A 93 14.32 3.22 9.82
C GLY A 93 14.01 1.74 9.60
N CYS A 94 12.76 1.40 9.27
CA CYS A 94 12.37 0.05 8.88
C CYS A 94 12.78 -0.24 7.43
N THR A 95 12.73 -1.53 7.02
CA THR A 95 12.81 -1.88 5.60
C THR A 95 11.64 -1.26 4.85
N VAL A 96 11.95 -0.42 3.85
CA VAL A 96 10.95 0.29 3.05
C VAL A 96 10.41 -0.62 1.96
N MET A 97 9.09 -0.68 1.85
CA MET A 97 8.37 -1.36 0.78
C MET A 97 7.81 -0.31 -0.18
N GLU A 98 8.06 -0.48 -1.48
CA GLU A 98 7.59 0.46 -2.50
C GLU A 98 6.12 0.16 -2.88
N PRO A 99 5.20 1.14 -2.78
CA PRO A 99 3.76 0.95 -3.02
C PRO A 99 3.43 0.34 -4.39
N GLY A 100 3.97 0.90 -5.47
CA GLY A 100 3.66 0.47 -6.84
C GLY A 100 4.00 -1.00 -7.10
N PRO A 101 5.27 -1.41 -6.95
CA PRO A 101 5.69 -2.80 -7.15
C PRO A 101 4.91 -3.80 -6.27
N ALA A 102 4.64 -3.45 -5.01
CA ALA A 102 3.92 -4.34 -4.10
C ALA A 102 2.48 -4.61 -4.54
N VAL A 103 1.77 -3.59 -5.05
CA VAL A 103 0.42 -3.75 -5.58
C VAL A 103 0.44 -4.61 -6.85
N VAL A 104 1.41 -4.38 -7.75
CA VAL A 104 1.56 -5.18 -8.97
C VAL A 104 1.83 -6.65 -8.66
N GLU A 105 2.70 -6.95 -7.69
CA GLU A 105 3.01 -8.32 -7.29
C GLU A 105 1.78 -9.04 -6.73
N GLU A 106 1.02 -8.41 -5.83
CA GLU A 106 -0.21 -8.99 -5.29
C GLU A 106 -1.29 -9.13 -6.36
N ARG A 107 -1.33 -8.23 -7.35
CA ARG A 107 -2.24 -8.34 -8.49
C ARG A 107 -1.90 -9.55 -9.38
N LEU A 108 -0.62 -9.77 -9.68
CA LEU A 108 -0.17 -10.93 -10.43
C LEU A 108 -0.50 -12.25 -9.71
N LYS A 109 -0.33 -12.30 -8.37
CA LYS A 109 -0.75 -13.45 -7.56
C LYS A 109 -2.25 -13.70 -7.66
N LEU A 110 -3.05 -12.62 -7.64
CA LEU A 110 -4.50 -12.71 -7.77
C LEU A 110 -4.90 -13.25 -9.15
N GLU A 111 -4.32 -12.71 -10.22
CA GLU A 111 -4.58 -13.16 -11.60
C GLU A 111 -4.18 -14.63 -11.80
N GLY A 112 -3.07 -15.08 -11.22
CA GLY A 112 -2.64 -16.47 -11.23
C GLY A 112 -3.59 -17.41 -10.48
N SER A 113 -4.18 -16.95 -9.37
CA SER A 113 -5.12 -17.75 -8.57
C SER A 113 -6.50 -17.93 -9.22
N VAL A 114 -6.89 -17.02 -10.14
CA VAL A 114 -8.19 -17.05 -10.82
C VAL A 114 -8.17 -17.92 -12.08
N ARG A 115 -6.99 -18.31 -12.59
CA ARG A 115 -6.92 -19.21 -13.75
C ARG A 115 -7.49 -20.60 -13.39
N PRO A 116 -8.44 -21.13 -14.17
CA PRO A 116 -8.92 -22.50 -13.96
C PRO A 116 -7.76 -23.49 -14.12
N PRO A 117 -7.78 -24.61 -13.38
CA PRO A 117 -6.78 -25.66 -13.57
C PRO A 117 -6.79 -26.14 -15.04
N PRO A 118 -5.62 -26.52 -15.60
CA PRO A 118 -5.57 -27.06 -16.94
C PRO A 118 -6.51 -28.28 -17.05
N PRO A 119 -7.18 -28.47 -18.19
CA PRO A 119 -8.04 -29.63 -18.39
C PRO A 119 -7.22 -30.92 -18.19
N PRO A 120 -7.81 -31.97 -17.59
CA PRO A 120 -7.12 -33.25 -17.44
C PRO A 120 -6.71 -33.81 -18.82
N PRO A 121 -5.55 -34.48 -18.92
CA PRO A 121 -5.12 -35.09 -20.17
C PRO A 121 -6.17 -36.12 -20.64
N PRO A 122 -6.38 -36.26 -21.97
CA PRO A 122 -7.35 -37.21 -22.50
C PRO A 122 -6.99 -38.63 -22.06
N VAL A 123 -7.94 -39.31 -21.40
CA VAL A 123 -7.80 -40.73 -21.04
C VAL A 123 -7.96 -41.55 -22.31
N VAL A 124 -6.87 -42.09 -22.82
CA VAL A 124 -6.90 -43.06 -23.93
C VAL A 124 -7.30 -44.42 -23.36
N LEU A 125 -8.56 -44.80 -23.56
CA LEU A 125 -9.03 -46.16 -23.27
C LEU A 125 -8.50 -47.10 -24.36
N ASN A 126 -7.39 -47.78 -24.07
CA ASN A 126 -6.92 -48.88 -24.91
C ASN A 126 -7.87 -50.07 -24.74
N SER A 127 -8.82 -50.20 -25.67
CA SER A 127 -9.61 -51.42 -25.87
C SER A 127 -8.67 -52.56 -26.26
N LYS A 128 -8.37 -53.47 -25.34
CA LYS A 128 -7.78 -54.78 -25.68
C LYS A 128 -8.90 -55.65 -26.26
N GLY A 129 -8.75 -56.03 -27.52
CA GLY A 129 -9.55 -57.08 -28.17
C GLY A 129 -9.13 -58.47 -27.74
#